data_AF-A0A1F5YVB9-F1
#
_entry.id   AF-A0A1F5YVB9-F1
#
_cell.length_a   1.000
_cell.length_b   1.000
_cell.length_c   1.000
_cell.angle_alpha   90.00
_cell.angle_beta   90.00
_cell.angle_gamma   90.00
#
_symmetry.space_group_name_H-M   'P 1'
#
loop_
_entity.id
_entity.type
_entity.pdbx_description
1 polymer ?
#
loop_
_entity_poly.entity_id
_entity_poly.type
_entity_poly.pdbx_seq_one_letter_code
_entity_poly.pdbx_strand_id
1 'polypeptide(L)'
;MKLTRLAILTRRLHRLNVIIIAVLGTIQAVTGMVLKYPDLPVLSLFDLRSSSEIHNLNSTFFTVSFAVMAVTGLFLYLYPWLQQVTRKSRSSPPTVNQIN
;
A
#
# COMPACT_ATOMS: atom_id res chain seq x y z
N MET A 1 13.39 -14.58 14.71
CA MET A 1 13.02 -13.38 15.49
C MET A 1 12.91 -12.10 14.66
N LYS A 2 13.85 -11.76 13.76
CA LYS A 2 13.80 -10.49 12.99
C LYS A 2 12.63 -10.38 12.00
N LEU A 3 12.34 -11.45 11.23
CA LEU A 3 11.24 -11.50 10.25
C LEU A 3 9.84 -11.26 10.86
N THR A 4 9.60 -11.73 12.08
CA THR A 4 8.33 -11.53 12.78
C THR A 4 8.10 -10.08 13.18
N ARG A 5 9.14 -9.42 13.69
CA ARG A 5 9.08 -7.98 14.03
C ARG A 5 8.86 -7.13 12.77
N LEU A 6 9.55 -7.46 11.67
CA LEU A 6 9.36 -6.78 10.39
C LEU A 6 7.93 -6.91 9.87
N ALA A 7 7.34 -8.12 9.89
CA ALA A 7 5.97 -8.31 9.44
C ALA A 7 4.92 -7.58 10.27
N ILE A 8 5.12 -7.49 11.60
CA ILE A 8 4.25 -6.70 12.48
C ILE A 8 4.35 -5.21 12.12
N LEU A 9 5.56 -4.69 11.88
CA LEU A 9 5.78 -3.32 11.45
C LEU A 9 5.14 -3.05 10.09
N THR A 10 5.38 -3.91 9.09
CA THR A 10 4.79 -3.78 7.74
C THR A 10 3.28 -3.80 7.80
N ARG A 11 2.67 -4.65 8.64
CA ARG A 11 1.21 -4.68 8.83
C ARG A 11 0.67 -3.38 9.42
N ARG A 12 1.37 -2.77 10.39
CA ARG A 12 0.98 -1.47 10.95
C ARG A 12 1.06 -0.36 9.90
N LEU A 13 2.18 -0.29 9.16
CA LEU A 13 2.37 0.70 8.10
C LEU A 13 1.36 0.52 6.97
N HIS A 14 1.08 -0.72 6.56
CA HIS A 14 0.07 -1.02 5.54
C HIS A 14 -1.30 -0.49 5.96
N ARG A 15 -1.75 -0.78 7.20
CA ARG A 15 -3.04 -0.27 7.72
C ARG A 15 -3.10 1.25 7.76
N LEU A 16 -2.03 1.92 8.18
CA LEU A 16 -1.97 3.38 8.17
C LEU A 16 -2.09 3.91 6.73
N ASN A 17 -1.39 3.28 5.78
CA ASN A 17 -1.41 3.68 4.39
C ASN A 17 -2.78 3.49 3.74
N VAL A 18 -3.54 2.45 4.12
CA VAL A 18 -4.94 2.28 3.65
C VAL A 18 -5.79 3.49 4.01
N ILE A 19 -5.65 4.02 5.23
CA ILE A 19 -6.40 5.21 5.67
C ILE A 19 -5.98 6.43 4.86
N ILE A 20 -4.68 6.62 4.63
CA ILE A 20 -4.15 7.72 3.80
C ILE A 20 -4.73 7.66 2.39
N ILE A 21 -4.69 6.48 1.76
CA ILE A 21 -5.23 6.26 0.41
C ILE A 21 -6.74 6.49 0.36
N ALA A 22 -7.49 6.10 1.40
CA ALA A 22 -8.92 6.36 1.45
C ALA A 22 -9.23 7.87 1.45
N VAL A 23 -8.47 8.66 2.21
CA VAL A 23 -8.62 10.13 2.23
C VAL A 23 -8.21 10.74 0.89
N LEU A 24 -7.01 10.43 0.42
CA LEU A 24 -6.49 10.95 -0.86
C LEU A 24 -7.38 10.53 -2.03
N GLY A 25 -7.87 9.30 -2.04
CA GLY A 25 -8.77 8.76 -3.06
C GLY A 25 -10.14 9.45 -3.07
N THR A 26 -10.66 9.82 -1.90
CA THR A 26 -11.91 10.60 -1.81
C THR A 26 -11.72 11.99 -2.42
N ILE A 27 -10.61 12.68 -2.09
CA ILE A 27 -10.27 13.99 -2.68
C ILE A 27 -10.10 13.86 -4.20
N GLN A 28 -9.41 12.81 -4.66
CA GLN A 28 -9.19 12.54 -6.08
C GLN A 28 -10.51 12.29 -6.82
N ALA A 29 -11.43 11.54 -6.21
CA ALA A 29 -12.74 11.25 -6.78
C ALA A 29 -13.59 12.52 -6.89
N VAL A 30 -13.65 13.34 -5.84
CA VAL A 30 -14.43 14.59 -5.84
C VAL A 30 -13.89 15.56 -6.89
N THR A 31 -12.59 15.85 -6.87
CA THR A 31 -11.96 16.75 -7.85
C THR A 31 -12.09 16.20 -9.27
N GLY A 32 -11.97 14.88 -9.46
CA GLY A 32 -12.18 14.23 -10.76
C GLY A 32 -13.62 14.36 -11.26
N MET A 33 -14.62 14.30 -10.36
CA MET A 33 -16.02 14.54 -10.72
C MET A 33 -16.26 15.99 -11.12
N VAL A 34 -15.69 16.96 -10.39
CA VAL A 34 -15.78 18.40 -10.75
C VAL A 34 -15.21 18.64 -12.15
N LEU A 35 -14.04 18.06 -12.45
CA LEU A 35 -13.40 18.22 -13.77
C LEU A 35 -14.16 17.51 -14.90
N LYS A 36 -14.79 16.37 -14.60
CA LYS A 36 -15.50 15.57 -15.60
C LYS A 36 -16.91 16.10 -15.90
N TYR A 37 -17.58 16.67 -14.90
CA TYR A 37 -18.98 17.11 -14.99
C TYR A 37 -19.16 18.52 -14.41
N PRO A 38 -18.51 19.55 -14.99
CA PRO A 38 -18.54 20.91 -14.45
C PRO A 38 -19.94 21.55 -14.47
N ASP A 39 -20.81 21.11 -15.38
CA ASP A 39 -22.16 21.66 -15.55
C ASP A 39 -23.18 21.16 -14.51
N LEU A 40 -22.80 20.22 -13.64
CA LEU A 40 -23.67 19.78 -12.56
C LEU A 40 -23.86 20.93 -11.55
N PRO A 41 -25.11 21.30 -11.18
CA PRO A 41 -25.36 22.48 -10.34
C PRO A 41 -24.63 22.50 -8.99
N VAL A 42 -24.37 21.32 -8.42
CA VAL A 42 -23.64 21.17 -7.15
C VAL A 42 -22.13 21.34 -7.35
N LEU A 43 -21.61 20.98 -8.54
CA LEU A 43 -20.20 21.01 -8.86
C LEU A 43 -19.77 22.33 -9.52
N SER A 44 -20.69 23.05 -10.16
CA SER A 44 -20.46 24.37 -10.76
C SER A 44 -20.10 25.46 -9.73
N LEU A 45 -20.29 25.17 -8.44
CA LEU A 45 -19.85 26.02 -7.33
C LEU A 45 -18.33 25.96 -7.11
N PHE A 46 -17.66 24.92 -7.63
CA PHE A 46 -16.23 24.75 -7.50
C PHE A 46 -15.51 25.34 -8.72
N ASP A 47 -14.44 26.09 -8.47
CA ASP A 47 -13.60 26.61 -9.54
C ASP A 47 -12.85 25.47 -10.25
N LEU A 48 -12.98 25.40 -11.59
CA LEU A 48 -12.35 24.37 -12.40
C LEU A 48 -10.82 24.43 -12.32
N ARG A 49 -10.25 25.63 -12.28
CA ARG A 49 -8.79 25.78 -12.28
C ARG A 49 -8.19 25.26 -11.00
N SER A 50 -8.72 25.72 -9.86
CA SER A 50 -8.31 25.25 -8.53
C SER A 50 -8.50 23.74 -8.39
N SER A 51 -9.63 23.21 -8.89
CA SER A 51 -9.90 21.77 -8.86
C SER A 51 -8.90 20.97 -9.68
N SER A 52 -8.46 21.48 -10.84
CA SER A 52 -7.44 20.83 -11.67
C SER A 52 -6.07 20.81 -11.00
N GLU A 53 -5.67 21.91 -10.36
CA GLU A 53 -4.38 22.00 -9.67
C GLU A 53 -4.36 21.03 -8.47
N ILE A 54 -5.44 21.00 -7.67
CA ILE A 54 -5.59 20.06 -6.54
C ILE A 54 -5.61 18.62 -7.05
N HIS A 55 -6.35 18.32 -8.12
CA HIS A 55 -6.44 16.96 -8.69
C HIS A 55 -5.07 16.42 -9.12
N ASN A 56 -4.26 17.24 -9.79
CA ASN A 56 -2.95 16.83 -10.28
C ASN A 56 -1.94 16.66 -9.13
N LEU A 57 -1.94 17.58 -8.17
CA LEU A 57 -1.07 17.48 -7.00
C LEU A 57 -1.44 16.26 -6.15
N ASN A 58 -2.73 16.07 -5.87
CA ASN A 58 -3.25 14.96 -5.09
C ASN A 58 -3.03 13.61 -5.81
N SER A 59 -3.13 13.55 -7.13
CA SER A 59 -2.82 12.35 -7.94
C SER A 59 -1.40 11.84 -7.68
N THR A 60 -0.44 12.76 -7.57
CA THR A 60 0.96 12.41 -7.33
C THR A 60 1.14 11.76 -5.97
N PHE A 61 0.58 12.37 -4.92
CA PHE A 61 0.61 11.80 -3.57
C PHE A 61 -0.14 10.48 -3.49
N PHE A 62 -1.33 10.39 -4.10
CA PHE A 62 -2.12 9.17 -4.16
C PHE A 62 -1.35 8.03 -4.82
N THR A 63 -0.68 8.29 -5.95
CA THR A 63 0.11 7.28 -6.67
C THR A 63 1.27 6.76 -5.83
N VAL A 64 2.00 7.64 -5.15
CA VAL A 64 3.11 7.25 -4.26
C VAL A 64 2.60 6.42 -3.09
N SER A 65 1.53 6.88 -2.42
CA SER A 65 0.91 6.12 -1.33
C SER A 65 0.43 4.75 -1.80
N PHE A 66 -0.24 4.69 -2.96
CA PHE A 66 -0.73 3.44 -3.54
C PHE A 66 0.40 2.47 -3.87
N ALA A 67 1.52 2.96 -4.42
CA ALA A 67 2.71 2.13 -4.66
C ALA A 67 3.27 1.54 -3.35
N VAL A 68 3.36 2.33 -2.29
CA VAL A 68 3.78 1.84 -0.96
C VAL A 68 2.79 0.79 -0.43
N MET A 69 1.49 0.97 -0.66
CA MET A 69 0.47 -0.01 -0.25
C MET A 69 0.61 -1.30 -1.03
N ALA A 70 0.87 -1.23 -2.34
CA ALA A 70 1.11 -2.40 -3.18
C ALA A 70 2.33 -3.19 -2.72
N VAL A 71 3.46 -2.52 -2.47
CA VAL A 71 4.69 -3.18 -1.98
C VAL A 71 4.48 -3.81 -0.60
N THR A 72 3.88 -3.08 0.33
CA THR A 72 3.61 -3.61 1.69
C THR A 72 2.59 -4.74 1.69
N GLY A 73 1.56 -4.66 0.83
CA GLY A 73 0.57 -5.71 0.62
C GLY A 73 1.20 -6.97 0.03
N LEU A 74 2.04 -6.82 -1.00
CA LEU A 74 2.77 -7.93 -1.61
C LEU A 74 3.71 -8.61 -0.61
N PHE A 75 4.44 -7.83 0.20
CA PHE A 75 5.28 -8.40 1.26
C PHE A 75 4.46 -9.23 2.27
N LEU A 76 3.31 -8.72 2.70
CA LEU A 76 2.44 -9.43 3.64
C LEU A 76 1.82 -10.69 3.01
N TYR A 77 1.53 -10.65 1.71
CA TYR A 77 1.04 -11.79 0.96
C TYR A 77 2.10 -12.91 0.85
N LEU A 78 3.36 -12.55 0.59
CA LEU A 78 4.47 -13.51 0.49
C LEU A 78 5.01 -13.99 1.85
N TYR A 79 4.74 -13.26 2.92
CA TYR A 79 5.23 -13.58 4.27
C TYR A 79 5.03 -15.03 4.75
N PRO A 80 3.85 -15.66 4.63
CA PRO A 80 3.66 -17.05 5.06
C PRO A 80 4.60 -18.03 4.32
N TRP A 81 4.84 -17.81 3.03
CA TRP A 81 5.77 -18.63 2.24
C TRP A 81 7.22 -18.42 2.69
N LEU A 82 7.64 -17.18 2.92
CA LEU A 82 8.98 -16.85 3.44
C LEU A 82 9.26 -17.49 4.80
N GLN A 83 8.25 -17.57 5.68
CA GLN A 83 8.36 -18.26 6.96
C GLN A 83 8.57 -19.78 6.81
N GLN A 84 7.90 -20.41 5.85
CA GLN A 84 8.04 -21.86 5.62
C GLN A 84 9.43 -22.22 5.11
N VAL A 85 9.94 -21.45 4.12
CA VAL A 85 11.28 -21.66 3.57
C VAL A 85 12.36 -21.50 4.64
N THR A 86 12.26 -20.45 5.46
CA THR A 86 13.23 -20.20 6.54
C THR A 86 13.15 -21.21 7.69
N ARG A 87 11.99 -21.80 7.96
CA ARG A 87 11.85 -22.89 8.93
C ARG A 87 12.45 -24.20 8.43
N LYS A 88 12.19 -24.59 7.18
CA LYS A 88 12.70 -25.83 6.58
C LYS A 88 14.23 -25.87 6.53
N SER A 89 14.87 -24.72 6.26
CA SER A 89 16.34 -24.60 6.25
C SER A 89 16.98 -24.75 7.64
N ARG A 90 16.22 -24.63 8.73
CA ARG A 90 16.74 -24.69 10.11
C ARG A 90 16.56 -26.07 10.75
N SER A 91 15.75 -26.93 10.15
CA SER A 91 15.45 -28.29 10.65
C SER A 91 16.25 -29.39 9.97
N SER A 92 17.15 -29.09 9.04
CA SER A 92 18.06 -30.08 8.47
C SER A 92 19.06 -30.50 9.55
N PRO A 93 19.05 -31.76 10.04
CA PRO A 93 20.03 -32.22 11.00
C PRO A 93 21.41 -32.28 10.33
N PRO A 94 22.51 -32.05 11.07
CA PRO A 94 23.83 -32.37 10.55
C PRO A 94 23.84 -33.85 10.17
N THR A 95 24.22 -34.15 8.93
CA THR A 95 24.57 -35.52 8.52
C THR A 95 25.74 -35.96 9.39
N VAL A 96 25.44 -36.66 10.49
CA VAL A 96 26.43 -37.39 11.27
C VAL A 96 26.91 -38.49 10.34
N ASN A 97 28.08 -38.28 9.73
CA ASN A 97 28.83 -39.34 9.09
C ASN A 97 29.18 -40.35 10.19
N GLN A 98 28.34 -41.36 10.37
CA GLN A 98 28.73 -42.59 11.05
C GLN A 98 29.61 -43.36 10.07
N ILE A 99 30.92 -43.19 10.20
CA ILE A 99 31.88 -44.07 9.57
C ILE A 99 32.70 -44.67 10.70
N ASN A 100 32.51 -45.98 10.83
CA ASN A 100 33.24 -46.92 11.69
C ASN A 100 34.74 -46.89 11.44
#